data_AF-A0A699XCC7-F1
#
_entry.id   AF-A0A699XCC7-F1
#
_cell.length_a   1.000
_cell.length_b   1.000
_cell.length_c   1.000
_cell.angle_alpha   90.00
_cell.angle_beta   90.00
_cell.angle_gamma   90.00
#
_symmetry.space_group_name_H-M   'P 1'
#
loop_
_entity.id
_entity.type
_entity.pdbx_description
1 polymer ?
#
loop_
_entity_poly.entity_id
_entity_poly.type
_entity_poly.pdbx_seq_one_letter_code
_entity_poly.pdbx_strand_id
1 'polypeptide(L)'
;GRVQLNAWNKNEIKVETELVARAETPEAAAQLLGALGVQYLDYDASTGGISVSSQFGAALRGKCGGGRRYEVNYVVWLPRTTPLRVAATFADV
;
A
#
# COMPACT_ATOMS: atom_id res chain seq x y z
N GLY A 1 -5.67 -6.46 1.91
CA GLY A 1 -5.43 -5.02 2.04
C GLY A 1 -6.54 -4.29 1.34
N ARG A 2 -6.79 -3.06 1.76
CA ARG A 2 -7.85 -2.21 1.23
C ARG A 2 -7.25 -0.94 0.63
N VAL A 3 -7.71 -0.57 -0.55
CA VAL A 3 -7.44 0.75 -1.12
C VAL A 3 -8.68 1.61 -0.89
N GLN A 4 -8.53 2.79 -0.32
CA GLN A 4 -9.59 3.77 -0.18
C GLN A 4 -9.19 5.05 -0.91
N LEU A 5 -10.10 5.56 -1.73
CA LEU A 5 -9.90 6.79 -2.49
C LEU A 5 -10.83 7.85 -1.91
N ASN A 6 -10.25 8.94 -1.44
CA ASN A 6 -10.99 10.07 -0.91
C ASN A 6 -10.72 11.31 -1.76
N ALA A 7 -11.78 12.00 -2.17
CA ALA A 7 -11.65 13.28 -2.82
C ALA A 7 -11.63 14.41 -1.77
N TRP A 8 -10.69 15.33 -1.88
CA TRP A 8 -10.59 16.52 -1.02
C TRP A 8 -10.43 17.82 -1.83
N ASN A 9 -10.57 18.95 -1.15
CA ASN A 9 -10.58 20.27 -1.79
C ASN A 9 -9.18 20.90 -1.92
N LYS A 10 -8.13 20.14 -1.65
CA LYS A 10 -6.75 20.63 -1.80
C LYS A 10 -6.16 20.17 -3.12
N ASN A 11 -5.34 21.02 -3.74
CA ASN A 11 -4.61 20.69 -4.97
C ASN A 11 -3.30 19.95 -4.67
N GLU A 12 -3.36 18.96 -3.78
CA GLU A 12 -2.24 18.08 -3.44
C GLU A 12 -2.73 16.63 -3.45
N ILE A 13 -1.83 15.69 -3.71
CA ILE A 13 -2.09 14.26 -3.57
C ILE A 13 -1.42 13.81 -2.28
N LYS A 14 -2.19 13.21 -1.38
CA LYS A 14 -1.67 12.64 -0.14
C LYS A 14 -1.93 11.16 -0.11
N VAL A 15 -0.89 10.38 0.12
CA VAL A 15 -0.98 8.94 0.28
C VAL A 15 -0.69 8.59 1.73
N GLU A 16 -1.65 7.99 2.41
CA GLU A 16 -1.47 7.40 3.73
C GLU A 16 -1.43 5.89 3.57
N THR A 17 -0.40 5.26 4.15
CA THR A 17 -0.28 3.80 4.14
C THR A 17 -0.28 3.29 5.56
N GLU A 18 -1.16 2.34 5.84
CA GLU A 18 -1.23 1.65 7.11
C GLU A 18 -0.75 0.21 6.91
N LEU A 19 0.31 -0.15 7.64
CA LEU A 19 0.91 -1.47 7.64
C LEU A 19 0.51 -2.18 8.92
N VAL A 20 -0.27 -3.25 8.79
CA VAL A 20 -0.72 -4.05 9.92
C VAL A 20 -0.05 -5.42 9.83
N ALA A 21 0.66 -5.83 10.87
CA ALA A 21 1.17 -7.19 11.01
C ALA A 21 0.45 -7.90 12.17
N ARG A 22 0.10 -9.17 11.96
CA ARG A 22 -0.56 -10.03 12.94
C ARG A 22 0.30 -11.28 13.14
N ALA A 23 0.81 -11.44 14.35
CA ALA A 23 1.56 -12.61 14.77
C ALA A 23 1.19 -12.99 16.21
N GLU A 24 1.53 -14.21 16.60
CA GLU A 24 1.31 -14.72 17.97
C GLU A 24 2.22 -14.03 18.98
N THR A 25 3.37 -13.52 18.54
CA THR A 25 4.33 -12.80 19.39
C THR A 25 4.65 -11.41 18.84
N PRO A 26 4.93 -10.43 19.71
CA PRO A 26 5.27 -9.07 19.29
C PRO A 26 6.59 -9.01 18.49
N GLU A 27 7.56 -9.88 18.79
CA GLU A 27 8.82 -9.95 18.06
C GLU A 27 8.60 -10.41 16.61
N ALA A 28 7.74 -11.41 16.43
CA ALA A 28 7.37 -11.87 15.09
C ALA A 28 6.60 -10.78 14.32
N ALA A 29 5.71 -10.04 14.99
CA ALA A 29 5.00 -8.92 14.37
C ALA A 29 5.98 -7.80 13.92
N ALA A 30 6.97 -7.47 14.74
CA ALA A 30 8.00 -6.49 14.40
C ALA A 30 8.86 -6.94 13.20
N GLN A 31 9.24 -8.22 13.15
CA GLN A 31 9.95 -8.77 11.99
C GLN A 31 9.12 -8.73 10.70
N LEU A 32 7.82 -9.02 10.80
CA LEU A 32 6.90 -8.90 9.66
C LEU A 32 6.78 -7.44 9.20
N LEU A 33 6.63 -6.49 10.11
CA LEU A 33 6.59 -5.06 9.78
C LEU A 33 7.89 -4.60 9.13
N GLY A 34 9.05 -5.00 9.65
CA GLY A 34 10.34 -4.66 9.07
C GLY A 34 10.57 -5.27 7.68
N ALA A 35 9.88 -6.35 7.35
CA ALA A 35 9.90 -6.96 6.02
C ALA A 35 8.88 -6.34 5.05
N LEU A 36 7.95 -5.50 5.54
CA LEU A 36 7.03 -4.73 4.70
C LEU A 36 7.65 -3.38 4.36
N GLY A 37 7.69 -3.08 3.07
CA GLY A 37 8.10 -1.78 2.55
C GLY A 37 6.99 -1.17 1.73
N VAL A 38 7.04 0.16 1.60
CA VAL A 38 6.20 0.90 0.67
C VAL A 38 7.12 1.76 -0.16
N GLN A 39 7.05 1.58 -1.48
CA GLN A 39 7.76 2.44 -2.41
C GLN A 39 6.78 3.44 -2.99
N TYR A 40 7.14 4.71 -2.82
CA TYR A 40 6.46 5.84 -3.42
C TYR A 40 7.33 6.42 -4.54
N LEU A 41 6.74 6.60 -5.71
CA LEU A 41 7.37 7.22 -6.87
C LEU A 41 6.49 8.39 -7.31
N ASP A 42 7.02 9.61 -7.25
CA ASP A 42 6.33 10.80 -7.78
C ASP A 42 6.10 10.72 -9.30
N TYR A 43 6.97 9.98 -9.99
CA TYR A 43 6.83 9.74 -11.42
C TYR A 43 7.33 8.32 -11.78
N ASP A 44 6.40 7.48 -12.23
CA ASP A 44 6.68 6.18 -12.84
C ASP A 44 6.50 6.30 -14.35
N ALA A 45 7.60 6.12 -15.09
CA ALA A 45 7.62 6.19 -16.55
C ALA A 45 6.71 5.14 -17.22
N SER A 46 6.35 4.07 -16.52
CA SER A 46 5.51 2.99 -17.04
C SER A 46 4.02 3.35 -17.00
N THR A 47 3.61 4.13 -16.00
CA THR A 47 2.22 4.53 -15.77
C THR A 47 1.95 6.00 -16.11
N GLY A 48 3.00 6.80 -16.24
CA GLY A 48 2.94 8.22 -16.57
C GLY A 48 2.49 9.11 -15.40
N GLY A 49 2.55 8.62 -14.16
CA GLY A 49 2.06 9.33 -12.99
C GLY A 49 2.65 8.83 -11.67
N ILE A 50 2.03 9.21 -10.56
CA ILE A 50 2.42 8.76 -9.22
C ILE A 50 2.14 7.27 -9.09
N SER A 51 3.12 6.51 -8.60
CA SER A 51 3.01 5.08 -8.38
C SER A 51 3.33 4.74 -6.93
N VAL A 52 2.46 3.95 -6.31
CA VAL A 52 2.61 3.45 -4.95
C VAL A 52 2.57 1.94 -4.99
N SER A 53 3.64 1.30 -4.56
CA SER A 53 3.73 -0.16 -4.56
C SER A 53 4.14 -0.68 -3.19
N SER A 54 3.51 -1.78 -2.78
CA SER A 54 3.95 -2.54 -1.60
C SER A 54 5.15 -3.39 -1.99
N GLN A 55 6.21 -3.28 -1.21
CA GLN A 55 7.37 -4.14 -1.32
C GLN A 55 7.36 -5.18 -0.21
N PHE A 56 7.63 -6.43 -0.59
CA PHE A 56 7.72 -7.54 0.33
C PHE A 56 9.16 -8.03 0.36
N GLY A 57 9.79 -7.96 1.53
CA GLY A 57 11.12 -8.49 1.77
C GLY A 57 11.19 -10.00 1.47
N ALA A 58 12.42 -10.51 1.31
CA ALA A 58 12.67 -11.92 0.97
C ALA A 58 11.96 -12.92 1.91
N ALA A 59 11.75 -12.55 3.17
CA ALA A 59 11.05 -13.36 4.17
C ALA A 59 9.54 -13.52 3.90
N LEU A 60 8.93 -12.58 3.15
CA LEU A 60 7.51 -12.55 2.81
C LEU A 60 7.23 -13.01 1.37
N ARG A 61 8.25 -12.97 0.49
CA ARG A 61 8.17 -13.41 -0.91
C ARG A 61 7.82 -14.91 -0.99
N GLY A 62 6.65 -15.23 -1.54
CA GLY A 62 6.17 -16.61 -1.71
C GLY A 62 5.40 -17.21 -0.52
N LYS A 63 5.23 -16.47 0.59
CA LYS A 63 4.41 -16.89 1.75
C LYS A 63 3.00 -16.30 1.79
N CYS A 64 2.59 -15.63 0.71
CA CYS A 64 1.32 -14.91 0.59
C CYS A 64 0.05 -15.78 0.62
N GLY A 65 0.15 -17.10 0.79
CA GLY A 65 -0.95 -18.06 0.58
C GLY A 65 -1.63 -18.62 1.83
N GLY A 66 -1.20 -18.28 3.06
CA GLY A 66 -1.68 -18.98 4.26
C GLY A 66 -1.93 -18.07 5.45
N GLY A 67 -3.08 -17.39 5.46
CA GLY A 67 -3.55 -16.57 6.58
C GLY A 67 -3.19 -15.09 6.46
N ARG A 68 -4.12 -14.21 6.86
CA ARG A 68 -3.98 -12.74 6.92
C ARG A 68 -2.96 -12.31 7.98
N ARG A 69 -1.69 -12.72 7.84
CA ARG A 69 -0.59 -12.37 8.75
C ARG A 69 -0.16 -10.93 8.62
N TYR A 70 -0.49 -10.29 7.51
CA TYR A 70 -0.24 -8.87 7.32
C TYR A 70 -1.28 -8.28 6.37
N GLU A 71 -1.46 -6.97 6.49
CA GLU A 71 -2.37 -6.19 5.69
C GLU A 71 -1.73 -4.85 5.36
N VAL A 72 -1.80 -4.46 4.10
CA VAL A 72 -1.36 -3.14 3.63
C VAL A 72 -2.61 -2.42 3.17
N ASN A 73 -2.93 -1.32 3.86
CA ASN A 73 -4.07 -0.47 3.53
C ASN A 73 -3.55 0.86 3.01
N TYR A 74 -4.16 1.33 1.93
CA TYR A 74 -3.85 2.60 1.31
C TYR A 74 -5.05 3.52 1.43
N VAL A 75 -4.82 4.76 1.83
CA VAL A 75 -5.81 5.83 1.72
C VAL A 75 -5.18 6.92 0.86
N VAL A 76 -5.77 7.16 -0.30
CA VAL A 76 -5.29 8.15 -1.26
C VAL A 76 -6.26 9.33 -1.27
N TRP A 77 -5.75 10.51 -0.94
CA TRP A 77 -6.48 11.77 -0.96
C TRP A 77 -6.12 12.56 -2.21
N LEU A 78 -7.14 12.97 -2.96
CA LEU A 78 -7.01 13.40 -4.34
C LEU A 78 -7.87 14.64 -4.60
N PRO A 79 -7.41 15.63 -5.40
CA PRO A 79 -8.28 16.73 -5.82
C PRO A 79 -9.45 16.20 -6.66
N ARG A 80 -10.67 16.69 -6.41
CA ARG A 80 -11.92 16.22 -7.07
C ARG A 80 -11.87 16.19 -8.60
N THR A 81 -11.05 17.02 -9.24
CA THR A 81 -10.98 17.18 -10.69
C THR A 81 -9.89 16.34 -11.35
N THR A 82 -9.18 15.49 -10.59
CA THR A 82 -8.05 14.71 -11.11
C THR A 82 -8.55 13.38 -11.68
N PRO A 83 -8.40 13.12 -12.99
CA PRO A 83 -8.70 11.81 -13.54
C PRO A 83 -7.73 10.78 -12.96
N LEU A 84 -8.26 9.68 -12.44
CA LEU A 84 -7.50 8.67 -11.72
C LEU A 84 -7.64 7.31 -12.37
N ARG A 85 -6.50 6.64 -12.51
CA ARG A 85 -6.43 5.23 -12.88
C ARG A 85 -5.83 4.47 -11.72
N VAL A 86 -6.65 3.64 -11.07
CA VAL A 86 -6.18 2.77 -9.98
C VAL A 86 -6.00 1.37 -10.53
N ALA A 87 -4.81 0.83 -10.34
CA ALA A 87 -4.49 -0.56 -10.63
C ALA A 87 -4.02 -1.23 -9.33
N ALA A 88 -4.74 -2.24 -8.88
CA ALA A 88 -4.38 -3.00 -7.69
C ALA A 88 -4.29 -4.49 -8.04
N THR A 89 -3.17 -5.13 -7.68
CA THR A 89 -2.92 -6.55 -7.98
C THR A 89 -3.30 -7.48 -6.81
N PHE A 90 -3.38 -6.94 -5.59
CA PHE A 90 -3.53 -7.72 -4.34
C PHE A 90 -4.48 -7.09 -3.31
N ALA A 91 -5.25 -6.08 -3.69
CA ALA A 91 -6.12 -5.35 -2.78
C ALA A 91 -7.53 -5.19 -3.36
N ASP A 92 -8.51 -5.13 -2.47
CA ASP A 92 -9.87 -4.70 -2.79
C ASP A 92 -9.87 -3.17 -2.95
N VAL A 93 -10.53 -2.66 -4.00
CA VAL A 93 -10.57 -1.22 -4.38
C VAL A 93 -11.96 -0.67 -4.16
#